data_AF-A0A1T4P0T3-F1
#
_entry.id   AF-A0A1T4P0T3-F1
#
_cell.length_a   1.000
_cell.length_b   1.000
_cell.length_c   1.000
_cell.angle_alpha   90.00
_cell.angle_beta   90.00
_cell.angle_gamma   90.00
#
_symmetry.space_group_name_H-M   'P 1'
#
loop_
_entity.id
_entity.type
_entity.pdbx_description
1 polymer ?
#
loop_
_entity_poly.entity_id
_entity_poly.type
_entity_poly.pdbx_seq_one_letter_code
_entity_poly.pdbx_strand_id
1 'polypeptide(L)'
;MALGIHSFYVFPKTQNLITNRSDYFIGSFLGDEFNDEVFSLQLDKIHAKLQDSYGMRYTCYWSPGIVKPYKPLSEEQRYQRAITKASNIHKKKSLQIIQDNSLFTDQFLSEEILRHHQRVEVLKKRYNQPIR
;
A
#
# COMPACT_ATOMS: atom_id res chain seq x y z
N MET A 1 13.54 -17.74 16.37
CA MET A 1 13.69 -17.43 14.92
C MET A 1 13.36 -15.96 14.71
N ALA A 2 14.21 -15.22 14.00
CA ALA A 2 13.98 -13.80 13.72
C ALA A 2 12.99 -13.66 12.55
N LEU A 3 11.92 -12.87 12.74
CA LEU A 3 10.99 -12.52 11.67
C LEU A 3 11.75 -11.69 10.62
N GLY A 4 12.00 -12.29 9.46
CA GLY A 4 12.67 -11.67 8.33
C GLY A 4 11.76 -11.58 7.11
N ILE A 5 12.16 -10.71 6.18
CA ILE A 5 11.57 -10.64 4.84
C ILE A 5 12.60 -11.24 3.89
N HIS A 6 12.15 -12.23 3.13
CA HIS A 6 12.88 -12.74 1.98
C HIS A 6 12.44 -11.95 0.74
N SER A 7 13.41 -11.32 0.08
CA SER A 7 13.19 -10.56 -1.14
C SER A 7 13.85 -11.25 -2.32
N PHE A 8 13.09 -11.39 -3.40
CA PHE A 8 13.52 -12.09 -4.60
C PHE A 8 13.81 -11.12 -5.73
N TYR A 9 14.95 -11.35 -6.36
CA TYR A 9 15.40 -10.57 -7.49
C TYR A 9 15.82 -11.48 -8.63
N VAL A 10 15.74 -10.95 -9.83
CA VAL A 10 16.16 -11.61 -11.05
C VAL A 10 17.06 -10.69 -11.85
N PHE A 11 18.08 -11.25 -12.48
CA PHE A 11 19.01 -10.53 -13.35
C PHE A 11 19.35 -11.36 -14.59
N PRO A 12 19.75 -10.72 -15.71
CA PRO A 12 20.12 -11.43 -16.92
C PRO A 12 21.31 -12.38 -16.70
N LYS A 13 21.29 -13.57 -17.32
CA LYS A 13 22.40 -14.56 -17.24
C LYS A 13 23.74 -14.04 -17.79
N THR A 14 23.70 -13.03 -18.67
CA THR A 14 24.90 -12.37 -19.22
C THR A 14 25.64 -11.55 -18.18
N GLN A 15 25.00 -11.23 -17.05
CA GLN A 15 25.58 -10.45 -15.98
C GLN A 15 26.22 -11.39 -14.95
N ASN A 16 27.55 -11.39 -14.88
CA ASN A 16 28.32 -12.26 -13.99
C ASN A 16 28.52 -11.69 -12.57
N LEU A 17 28.31 -10.38 -12.40
CA LEU A 17 28.40 -9.71 -11.10
C LEU A 17 26.99 -9.36 -10.61
N ILE A 18 26.62 -9.96 -9.48
CA ILE A 18 25.42 -9.59 -8.74
C ILE A 18 25.64 -8.14 -8.25
N THR A 19 24.99 -7.19 -8.90
CA THR A 19 25.02 -5.79 -8.47
C THR A 19 23.59 -5.34 -8.20
N ASN A 20 23.36 -4.77 -7.01
CA ASN A 20 22.03 -4.33 -6.55
C ASN A 20 21.32 -3.31 -7.47
N ARG A 21 21.99 -2.78 -8.52
CA ARG A 21 21.47 -1.74 -9.40
C ARG A 21 20.73 -2.27 -10.64
N SER A 22 20.93 -3.53 -11.01
CA SER A 22 20.35 -4.15 -12.22
C SER A 22 19.35 -5.28 -11.91
N ASP A 23 19.15 -5.55 -10.63
CA ASP A 23 18.33 -6.63 -10.14
C ASP A 23 16.85 -6.24 -10.22
N TYR A 24 16.05 -6.99 -10.99
CA TYR A 24 14.60 -6.81 -11.09
C TYR A 24 13.91 -7.46 -9.90
N PHE A 25 13.22 -6.67 -9.09
CA PHE A 25 12.42 -7.19 -7.98
C PHE A 25 11.21 -7.99 -8.48
N ILE A 26 11.04 -9.22 -7.99
CA ILE A 26 9.93 -10.11 -8.36
C ILE A 26 8.88 -10.15 -7.26
N GLY A 27 9.30 -10.15 -6.00
CA GLY A 27 8.40 -10.29 -4.88
C GLY A 27 9.14 -10.49 -3.56
N SER A 28 8.36 -10.50 -2.48
CA SER A 28 8.86 -10.81 -1.15
C SER A 28 7.80 -11.56 -0.34
N PHE A 29 8.26 -12.31 0.64
CA PHE A 29 7.40 -12.97 1.61
C PHE A 29 7.96 -12.79 3.03
N LEU A 30 7.09 -12.91 4.02
CA LEU A 30 7.42 -12.70 5.42
C LEU A 30 7.50 -14.04 6.13
N GLY A 31 8.55 -14.25 6.92
CA GLY A 31 8.64 -15.37 7.84
C GLY A 31 9.51 -16.52 7.34
N ASP A 32 9.25 -17.69 7.90
CA ASP A 32 10.14 -18.86 7.86
C ASP A 32 9.71 -19.89 6.81
N GLU A 33 8.93 -19.46 5.80
CA GLU A 33 8.40 -20.34 4.74
C GLU A 33 9.53 -21.00 3.92
N PHE A 34 10.78 -20.52 4.02
CA PHE A 34 11.96 -21.20 3.47
C PHE A 34 12.24 -22.57 4.11
N ASN A 35 11.75 -22.82 5.32
CA ASN A 35 11.87 -24.12 5.99
C ASN A 35 10.73 -25.09 5.60
N ASP A 36 9.73 -24.64 4.81
CA ASP A 36 8.71 -25.51 4.24
C ASP A 36 9.24 -26.16 2.95
N GLU A 37 9.37 -27.49 2.98
CA GLU A 37 9.83 -28.29 1.84
C GLU A 37 8.97 -28.09 0.59
N VAL A 38 7.65 -27.90 0.76
CA VAL A 38 6.72 -27.66 -0.35
C VAL A 38 7.01 -26.32 -1.00
N PHE A 39 7.30 -25.30 -0.20
CA PHE A 39 7.61 -23.96 -0.68
C PHE A 39 8.96 -23.91 -1.40
N SER A 40 9.99 -24.56 -0.84
CA SER A 40 11.31 -24.69 -1.51
C SER A 40 11.18 -25.33 -2.88
N LEU A 41 10.41 -26.41 -2.99
CA LEU A 41 10.20 -27.12 -4.26
C LEU A 41 9.44 -26.26 -5.29
N GLN A 42 8.53 -25.39 -4.84
CA GLN A 42 7.87 -24.43 -5.72
C GLN A 42 8.81 -23.33 -6.20
N LEU A 43 9.68 -22.83 -5.32
CA LEU A 43 10.71 -21.85 -5.69
C LEU A 43 11.68 -22.42 -6.72
N ASP A 44 12.11 -23.67 -6.59
CA ASP A 44 12.99 -24.33 -7.56
C ASP A 44 12.34 -24.45 -8.95
N LYS A 45 11.04 -24.74 -9.00
CA LYS A 45 10.28 -24.75 -10.27
C LYS A 45 10.23 -23.37 -10.91
N ILE A 46 10.02 -22.33 -10.11
CA ILE A 46 10.02 -20.93 -10.59
C ILE A 46 11.41 -20.56 -11.10
N HIS A 47 12.47 -20.95 -10.37
CA HIS A 47 13.86 -20.74 -10.76
C HIS A 47 14.16 -21.39 -12.12
N ALA A 48 13.84 -22.67 -12.27
CA ALA A 48 14.04 -23.41 -13.52
C ALA A 48 13.31 -22.74 -14.70
N LYS A 49 12.05 -22.34 -14.49
CA LYS A 49 11.27 -21.64 -15.53
C LYS A 49 11.87 -20.30 -15.93
N LEU A 50 12.34 -19.50 -14.96
CA LEU A 50 12.98 -18.21 -15.21
C LEU A 50 14.29 -18.37 -15.99
N GLN A 51 15.06 -19.41 -15.66
CA GLN A 51 16.30 -19.73 -16.35
C GLN A 51 16.06 -20.21 -17.78
N ASP A 52 15.13 -21.15 -17.98
CA ASP A 52 14.93 -21.81 -19.26
C ASP A 52 14.14 -20.94 -20.25
N SER A 53 13.11 -20.22 -19.78
CA SER A 53 12.24 -19.44 -20.66
C SER A 53 12.74 -18.02 -20.91
N TYR A 54 13.49 -17.44 -19.95
CA TYR A 54 13.86 -16.03 -20.01
C TYR A 54 15.37 -15.78 -19.94
N GLY A 55 16.20 -16.82 -19.78
CA GLY A 55 17.65 -16.64 -19.67
C GLY A 55 18.05 -15.79 -18.46
N MET A 56 17.25 -15.87 -17.39
CA MET A 56 17.41 -15.06 -16.18
C MET A 56 17.92 -15.91 -15.02
N ARG A 57 18.75 -15.31 -14.16
CA ARG A 57 19.21 -15.89 -12.89
C ARG A 57 18.47 -15.24 -11.76
N TYR A 58 18.30 -15.97 -10.67
CA TYR A 58 17.54 -15.53 -9.51
C TYR A 58 18.44 -15.46 -8.27
N THR A 59 18.18 -14.48 -7.42
CA THR A 59 18.83 -14.28 -6.12
C THR A 59 17.77 -14.04 -5.06
N CYS A 60 18.00 -14.58 -3.86
CA CYS A 60 17.18 -14.36 -2.69
C CYS A 60 18.02 -13.69 -1.60
N TYR A 61 17.54 -12.57 -1.08
CA TYR A 61 18.14 -11.89 0.06
C TYR A 61 17.23 -12.00 1.26
N TRP A 62 17.79 -12.40 2.40
CA TRP A 62 17.14 -12.27 3.69
C TRP A 62 17.49 -10.92 4.31
N SER A 63 16.49 -10.20 4.76
CA SER A 63 16.68 -9.03 5.62
C SER A 63 15.82 -9.16 6.87
N PRO A 64 16.31 -8.73 8.04
CA PRO A 64 15.45 -8.68 9.23
C PRO A 64 14.25 -7.79 8.91
N GLY A 65 13.05 -8.26 9.23
CA GLY A 65 11.84 -7.49 8.97
C GLY A 65 11.96 -6.16 9.70
N ILE A 66 12.13 -5.07 8.96
CA ILE A 66 12.06 -3.73 9.54
C ILE A 66 10.58 -3.50 9.82
N VAL A 67 10.11 -4.05 10.94
CA VAL A 67 8.86 -3.61 11.55
C VAL A 67 9.19 -2.20 12.03
N LYS A 68 8.97 -1.20 11.16
CA LYS A 68 8.99 0.19 11.60
C LYS A 68 8.09 0.21 12.84
N PRO A 69 8.59 0.62 14.01
CA PRO A 69 7.78 0.59 15.21
C PRO A 69 6.50 1.35 14.90
N TYR A 70 5.36 0.74 15.21
CA TYR A 70 4.07 1.37 14.99
C TYR A 70 4.09 2.74 15.69
N LYS A 71 4.12 3.80 14.90
CA LYS A 71 4.07 5.17 15.43
C LYS A 71 2.59 5.55 15.46
N PRO A 72 1.95 5.61 16.63
CA PRO A 72 0.59 6.09 16.71
C PRO A 72 0.54 7.52 16.14
N LEU A 73 -0.47 7.78 15.31
CA LEU A 73 -0.71 9.12 14.80
C LEU A 73 -1.09 10.04 15.95
N SER A 74 -0.59 11.28 15.94
CA SER A 74 -1.10 12.31 16.84
C SER A 74 -2.60 12.57 16.59
N GLU A 75 -3.30 13.12 17.57
CA GLU A 75 -4.72 13.46 17.41
C GLU A 75 -4.95 14.40 16.22
N GLU A 76 -4.04 15.36 16.02
CA GLU A 76 -4.04 16.25 14.86
C GLU A 76 -3.87 15.48 13.53
N GLN A 77 -2.95 14.52 13.46
CA GLN A 77 -2.76 13.68 12.27
C GLN A 77 -3.97 12.78 11.98
N ARG A 78 -4.64 12.28 13.03
CA ARG A 78 -5.88 11.50 12.90
C ARG A 78 -7.02 12.38 12.40
N TYR A 79 -7.12 13.60 12.91
CA TYR A 79 -8.10 14.60 12.46
C TYR A 79 -7.88 14.98 10.99
N GLN A 80 -6.64 15.29 10.58
CA GLN A 80 -6.32 15.59 9.19
C GLN A 80 -6.67 14.42 8.27
N ARG A 81 -6.30 13.18 8.62
CA ARG A 81 -6.68 11.99 7.83
C ARG A 81 -8.19 11.81 7.74
N ALA A 82 -8.93 12.07 8.82
CA ALA A 82 -10.39 11.99 8.81
C ALA A 82 -11.01 13.02 7.86
N ILE A 83 -10.50 14.26 7.83
CA ILE A 83 -10.92 15.29 6.87
C ILE A 83 -10.60 14.86 5.44
N THR A 84 -9.37 14.43 5.17
CA THR A 84 -8.97 14.01 3.81
C THR A 84 -9.85 12.86 3.30
N LYS A 85 -10.14 11.88 4.17
CA LYS A 85 -11.04 10.76 3.82
C LYS A 85 -12.46 11.24 3.54
N ALA A 86 -13.01 12.13 4.36
CA ALA A 86 -14.34 12.70 4.15
C ALA A 86 -14.43 13.51 2.85
N SER A 87 -13.42 14.33 2.58
CA SER A 87 -13.33 15.15 1.36
C SER A 87 -13.22 14.29 0.10
N ASN A 88 -12.41 13.23 0.12
CA ASN A 88 -12.29 12.32 -1.02
C ASN A 88 -13.59 11.56 -1.31
N ILE A 89 -14.31 11.13 -0.26
CA ILE A 89 -15.62 10.48 -0.42
C ILE A 89 -16.62 11.45 -1.03
N HIS A 90 -16.67 12.69 -0.54
CA HIS A 90 -17.52 13.74 -1.08
C HIS A 90 -17.20 13.98 -2.56
N LYS A 91 -15.94 14.28 -2.89
CA LYS A 91 -15.50 14.53 -4.27
C LYS A 91 -15.88 13.39 -5.22
N LYS A 92 -15.70 12.14 -4.79
CA LYS A 92 -16.10 10.96 -5.59
C LYS A 92 -17.61 10.91 -5.83
N LYS A 93 -18.43 11.14 -4.80
CA LYS A 93 -19.89 11.16 -4.92
C LYS A 93 -20.39 12.32 -5.76
N SER A 94 -19.85 13.53 -5.57
CA SER A 94 -20.22 14.71 -6.36
C SER A 94 -19.94 14.48 -7.84
N LEU A 95 -18.76 13.95 -8.19
CA LEU A 95 -18.41 13.63 -9.58
C LEU A 95 -19.35 12.59 -10.19
N GLN A 96 -19.70 11.54 -9.44
CA GLN A 96 -20.63 10.52 -9.90
C GLN A 96 -22.02 11.12 -10.16
N ILE A 97 -22.49 12.01 -9.29
CA ILE A 97 -23.82 12.62 -9.44
C ILE A 97 -23.87 13.63 -10.59
N ILE A 98 -22.79 14.35 -10.83
CA ILE A 98 -22.64 15.21 -12.02
C ILE A 98 -22.70 14.38 -13.31
N GLN A 99 -22.07 13.20 -13.31
CA GLN A 99 -22.13 12.27 -14.43
C GLN A 99 -23.55 11.72 -14.65
N ASP A 100 -24.26 11.40 -13.56
CA ASP A 100 -25.57 10.75 -13.63
C ASP A 100 -26.74 11.74 -13.87
N ASN A 101 -26.62 13.01 -13.45
CA ASN A 101 -27.73 13.97 -13.42
C ASN A 101 -27.33 15.40 -13.84
N SER A 102 -26.90 15.57 -15.09
CA SER A 102 -26.40 16.85 -15.63
C SER A 102 -27.36 18.05 -15.52
N LEU A 103 -28.67 17.81 -15.40
CA LEU A 103 -29.70 18.86 -15.36
C LEU A 103 -29.99 19.40 -13.95
N PHE A 104 -29.60 18.68 -12.88
CA PHE A 104 -29.89 19.05 -11.48
C PHE A 104 -28.62 19.17 -10.61
N THR A 105 -27.45 19.23 -11.24
CA THR A 105 -26.15 19.23 -10.57
C THR A 105 -25.99 20.36 -9.57
N ASP A 106 -26.49 21.55 -9.90
CA ASP A 106 -26.14 22.78 -9.19
C ASP A 106 -26.85 22.90 -7.83
N GLN A 107 -28.13 22.55 -7.77
CA GLN A 107 -28.88 22.51 -6.51
C GLN A 107 -28.36 21.39 -5.60
N PHE A 108 -28.10 20.20 -6.16
CA PHE A 108 -27.59 19.08 -5.40
C PHE A 108 -26.18 19.34 -4.82
N LEU A 109 -25.28 19.93 -5.62
CA LEU A 109 -23.94 20.33 -5.18
C LEU A 109 -24.00 21.30 -4.00
N SER A 110 -24.94 22.26 -4.03
CA SER A 110 -25.11 23.23 -2.95
C SER A 110 -25.52 22.57 -1.62
N GLU A 111 -26.40 21.56 -1.66
CA GLU A 111 -26.84 20.82 -0.47
C GLU A 111 -25.74 19.92 0.11
N GLU A 112 -24.95 19.27 -0.75
CA GLU A 112 -23.81 18.43 -0.32
C GLU A 112 -22.69 19.26 0.33
N ILE A 113 -22.39 20.44 -0.21
CA ILE A 113 -21.42 21.39 0.37
C ILE A 113 -21.84 21.77 1.80
N LEU A 114 -23.11 22.10 2.00
CA LEU A 114 -23.64 22.48 3.31
C LEU A 114 -23.55 21.31 4.32
N ARG A 115 -23.86 20.08 3.90
CA ARG A 115 -23.67 18.88 4.72
C ARG A 115 -22.20 18.60 5.05
N HIS A 116 -21.29 18.85 4.12
CA HIS A 116 -19.85 18.70 4.37
C HIS A 116 -19.38 19.70 5.44
N HIS A 117 -19.80 20.96 5.37
CA HIS A 117 -19.48 21.96 6.39
C HIS A 117 -19.96 21.54 7.79
N GLN A 118 -21.19 21.05 7.90
CA GLN A 118 -21.72 20.54 9.17
C GLN A 118 -20.87 19.38 9.74
N ARG A 119 -20.44 18.44 8.89
CA ARG A 119 -19.57 17.32 9.31
C ARG A 119 -18.20 17.82 9.80
N VAL A 120 -17.62 18.82 9.14
CA VAL A 120 -16.36 19.43 9.57
C VAL A 120 -16.51 20.06 10.95
N GLU A 121 -17.60 20.79 11.21
CA GLU A 121 -17.85 21.39 12.52
C GLU A 121 -18.03 20.35 13.64
N VAL A 122 -18.69 19.22 13.34
CA VAL A 122 -18.79 18.09 14.27
C VAL A 122 -17.41 17.49 14.57
N LEU A 123 -16.56 17.34 13.55
CA LEU A 123 -15.19 16.85 13.74
C LEU A 123 -14.37 17.84 14.57
N LYS A 124 -14.43 19.14 14.30
CA LYS A 124 -13.77 20.16 15.15
C LYS A 124 -14.16 20.02 16.61
N LYS A 125 -15.47 19.92 16.91
CA LYS A 125 -15.95 19.73 18.28
C LYS A 125 -15.46 18.44 18.93
N ARG A 126 -15.29 17.37 18.15
CA ARG A 126 -14.80 16.07 18.64
C ARG A 126 -13.31 16.08 18.99
N TYR A 127 -12.51 16.84 18.24
CA TYR A 127 -11.05 16.84 18.38
C TYR A 127 -10.49 18.08 19.10
N ASN A 128 -11.29 19.13 19.35
CA ASN A 128 -10.89 20.32 20.12
C ASN A 128 -11.34 20.30 21.59
N GLN A 129 -11.76 19.16 22.15
CA GLN A 129 -12.05 19.11 23.59
C GLN A 129 -10.74 19.06 24.38
N PRO A 130 -10.60 19.86 25.46
CA PRO A 130 -9.44 19.76 26.34
C PRO A 130 -9.41 18.35 26.95
N ILE A 131 -8.24 17.71 26.85
CA ILE A 131 -7.95 16.42 27.47
C ILE A 131 -8.24 16.56 28.97
N ARG A 132 -9.17 15.76 29.50
CA ARG A 132 -9.40 15.63 30.96
C ARG A 132 -8.32 14.75 31.58
#